data_AF-A0A2N2XJR9-F1
#
_entry.id   AF-A0A2N2XJR9-F1
#
_cell.length_a   1.000
_cell.length_b   1.000
_cell.length_c   1.000
_cell.angle_alpha   90.00
_cell.angle_beta   90.00
_cell.angle_gamma   90.00
#
_symmetry.space_group_name_H-M   'P 1'
#
loop_
_entity.id
_entity.type
_entity.pdbx_description
1 polymer ?
#
loop_
_entity_poly.entity_id
_entity_poly.type
_entity_poly.pdbx_seq_one_letter_code
_entity_poly.pdbx_strand_id
1 'polypeptide(L)'
;MKKKLTISQRILLLLFLSLAAAILIFTGLYHYKNIQEKEISSVSLEEFTHEVNSIISLHEASLKQVVFDYTYWDEFVMNIKPNNENWFDQNITTIVSSFHFDYAGVYNTSKNLVHESYSDGFQPDTIATISALNYTLKNRFADYFKWTSDGLVSVSAATIHGTSDPFHTRTPVSGYFVLAKRWDDALINELGTMLGAEVKLRKPNEKITNGHKYSLTVTRDLANYEKQPIARLVITRDFPVLKLYNTISLYSLGIILLLIVTALFVFYMTSIKWVLKP
;
A
#
# COMPACT_ATOMS: atom_id res chain seq x y z
N MET A 1 60.38 14.02 37.54
CA MET A 1 60.77 15.16 36.67
C MET A 1 59.91 15.16 35.42
N LYS A 2 58.99 16.12 35.25
CA LYS A 2 58.21 16.27 34.00
C LYS A 2 59.12 16.93 32.95
N LYS A 3 59.54 16.19 31.92
CA LYS A 3 60.26 16.73 30.75
C LYS A 3 59.41 17.84 30.13
N LYS A 4 59.88 19.09 30.14
CA LYS A 4 59.17 20.21 29.49
C LYS A 4 59.24 19.99 27.97
N LEU A 5 58.07 19.82 27.34
CA LEU A 5 57.93 19.70 25.88
C LEU A 5 58.54 20.95 25.20
N THR A 6 59.35 20.74 24.17
CA THR A 6 59.85 21.82 23.30
C THR A 6 58.69 22.44 22.52
N ILE A 7 58.87 23.69 22.06
CA ILE A 7 57.81 24.45 21.36
C ILE A 7 57.30 23.68 20.12
N SER A 8 58.19 23.02 19.38
CA SER A 8 57.85 22.16 18.24
C SER A 8 56.98 20.96 18.62
N GLN A 9 57.26 20.31 19.75
CA GLN A 9 56.47 19.19 20.25
C GLN A 9 55.06 19.61 20.68
N ARG A 10 54.89 20.83 21.23
CA ARG A 10 53.57 21.37 21.59
C ARG A 10 52.72 21.66 20.36
N ILE A 11 53.32 22.23 19.32
CA ILE A 11 52.63 22.52 18.05
C ILE A 11 52.25 21.23 17.33
N LEU A 12 53.14 20.24 17.30
CA LEU A 12 52.85 18.94 16.70
C LEU A 12 51.73 18.21 17.45
N LEU A 13 51.69 18.32 18.78
CA LEU A 13 50.61 17.78 19.60
C LEU A 13 49.26 18.49 19.36
N LEU A 14 49.25 19.82 19.21
CA LEU A 14 48.05 20.58 18.86
C LEU A 14 47.52 20.22 17.46
N LEU A 15 48.41 20.04 16.49
CA LEU A 15 48.05 19.64 15.13
C LEU A 15 47.50 18.20 15.08
N PHE A 16 48.08 17.30 15.88
CA PHE A 16 47.55 15.95 16.02
C PHE A 16 46.16 15.94 16.66
N LEU A 17 45.96 16.73 17.73
CA LEU A 17 44.66 16.86 18.39
C LEU A 17 43.60 17.47 17.48
N SER A 18 43.94 18.50 16.69
CA SER A 18 43.00 19.12 15.75
C SER A 18 42.61 18.16 14.63
N LEU A 19 43.56 17.38 14.11
CA LEU A 19 43.29 16.33 13.12
C LEU A 19 42.39 15.23 13.70
N ALA A 20 42.68 14.75 14.91
CA ALA A 20 41.86 13.75 15.57
C ALA A 20 40.42 14.25 15.81
N ALA A 21 40.25 15.50 16.25
CA ALA A 21 38.95 16.13 16.41
C ALA A 21 38.20 16.26 15.07
N ALA A 22 38.89 16.66 13.99
CA ALA A 22 38.31 16.76 12.66
C ALA A 22 37.82 15.41 12.14
N ILE A 23 38.60 14.35 12.33
CA ILE A 23 38.22 12.97 11.96
C ILE A 23 36.98 12.52 12.74
N LEU A 24 36.93 12.79 14.05
CA LEU A 24 35.78 12.46 14.88
C LEU A 24 34.50 13.19 14.42
N ILE A 25 34.59 14.49 14.15
CA ILE A 25 33.45 15.28 13.65
C ILE A 25 32.99 14.75 12.30
N PHE A 26 33.91 14.52 11.35
CA PHE A 26 33.57 14.02 10.03
C PHE A 26 32.89 12.65 10.08
N THR A 27 33.41 11.75 10.92
CA THR A 27 32.83 10.42 11.12
C THR A 27 31.43 10.51 11.74
N GLY A 28 31.25 11.41 12.71
CA GLY A 28 29.94 11.69 13.32
C GLY A 28 28.92 12.21 12.32
N LEU A 29 29.30 13.17 11.46
CA LEU A 29 28.44 13.70 10.40
C LEU A 29 28.07 12.63 9.36
N TYR A 30 29.04 11.80 8.96
CA TYR A 30 28.78 10.69 8.04
C TYR A 30 27.81 9.65 8.65
N HIS A 31 27.97 9.33 9.93
CA HIS A 31 27.04 8.44 10.63
C HIS A 31 25.64 9.05 10.74
N TYR A 32 25.55 10.33 11.08
CA TYR A 32 24.30 11.07 11.18
C TYR A 32 23.54 11.12 9.83
N LYS A 33 24.23 11.36 8.71
CA LYS A 33 23.66 11.24 7.36
C LYS A 33 22.99 9.88 7.14
N ASN A 34 23.68 8.79 7.48
CA ASN A 34 23.17 7.44 7.21
C ASN A 34 21.95 7.10 8.08
N ILE A 35 21.85 7.69 9.28
CA ILE A 35 20.66 7.59 10.12
C ILE A 35 19.50 8.35 9.47
N GLN A 36 19.71 9.62 9.09
CA GLN A 36 18.68 10.43 8.42
C GLN A 36 18.18 9.79 7.12
N GLU A 37 19.07 9.21 6.30
CA GLU A 37 18.69 8.52 5.05
C GLU A 37 17.73 7.35 5.32
N LYS A 38 17.96 6.59 6.40
CA LYS A 38 17.08 5.49 6.82
C LYS A 38 15.74 6.01 7.34
N GLU A 39 15.76 7.05 8.18
CA GLU A 39 14.53 7.64 8.74
C GLU A 39 13.64 8.23 7.64
N ILE A 40 14.22 8.99 6.71
CA ILE A 40 13.50 9.54 5.54
C ILE A 40 12.88 8.38 4.74
N SER A 41 13.65 7.34 4.45
CA SER A 41 13.13 6.20 3.70
C SER A 41 12.03 5.44 4.44
N SER A 42 12.12 5.27 5.77
CA SER A 42 11.11 4.54 6.54
C SER A 42 9.82 5.33 6.68
N VAL A 43 9.92 6.64 6.98
CA VAL A 43 8.75 7.52 7.08
C VAL A 43 8.04 7.61 5.73
N SER A 44 8.77 7.81 4.63
CA SER A 44 8.15 7.84 3.31
C SER A 44 7.56 6.50 2.89
N LEU A 45 8.11 5.36 3.33
CA LEU A 45 7.50 4.05 3.10
C LEU A 45 6.21 3.87 3.91
N GLU A 46 6.18 4.32 5.15
CA GLU A 46 4.99 4.28 6.00
C GLU A 46 3.88 5.17 5.43
N GLU A 47 4.19 6.41 5.09
CA GLU A 47 3.25 7.34 4.43
C GLU A 47 2.70 6.74 3.13
N PHE A 48 3.58 6.18 2.30
CA PHE A 48 3.14 5.52 1.06
C PHE A 48 2.27 4.29 1.32
N THR A 49 2.59 3.52 2.37
CA THR A 49 1.78 2.37 2.78
C THR A 49 0.38 2.81 3.22
N HIS A 50 0.27 3.91 3.96
CA HIS A 50 -1.02 4.49 4.34
C HIS A 50 -1.81 4.98 3.13
N GLU A 51 -1.16 5.68 2.21
CA GLU A 51 -1.77 6.15 0.96
C GLU A 51 -2.34 4.98 0.14
N VAL A 52 -1.52 3.95 -0.09
CA VAL A 52 -1.91 2.70 -0.77
C VAL A 52 -3.10 2.04 -0.08
N ASN A 53 -3.05 1.90 1.24
CA ASN A 53 -4.11 1.24 1.99
C ASN A 53 -5.43 2.01 1.93
N SER A 54 -5.38 3.34 2.00
CA SER A 54 -6.55 4.22 1.91
C SER A 54 -7.20 4.17 0.53
N ILE A 55 -6.41 4.25 -0.55
CA ILE A 55 -6.97 4.21 -1.91
C ILE A 55 -7.62 2.85 -2.20
N ILE A 56 -6.96 1.76 -1.84
CA ILE A 56 -7.52 0.42 -2.08
C ILE A 56 -8.73 0.17 -1.16
N SER A 57 -8.72 0.64 0.09
CA SER A 57 -9.87 0.48 0.99
C SER A 57 -11.07 1.29 0.53
N LEU A 58 -10.89 2.47 -0.07
CA LEU A 58 -11.96 3.24 -0.71
C LEU A 58 -12.57 2.47 -1.87
N HIS A 59 -11.75 1.83 -2.71
CA HIS A 59 -12.25 0.99 -3.79
C HIS A 59 -13.07 -0.20 -3.26
N GLU A 60 -12.54 -0.94 -2.27
CA GLU A 60 -13.25 -2.05 -1.63
C GLU A 60 -14.54 -1.61 -0.91
N ALA A 61 -14.53 -0.41 -0.31
CA ALA A 61 -15.69 0.15 0.39
C ALA A 61 -16.87 0.42 -0.56
N SER A 62 -16.62 0.76 -1.83
CA SER A 62 -17.69 1.02 -2.81
C SER A 62 -18.60 -0.20 -3.01
N LEU A 63 -18.03 -1.39 -3.21
CA LEU A 63 -18.78 -2.65 -3.31
C LEU A 63 -19.54 -2.94 -2.01
N LYS A 64 -18.84 -2.83 -0.89
CA LYS A 64 -19.40 -3.13 0.43
C LYS A 64 -20.58 -2.24 0.77
N GLN A 65 -20.49 -0.95 0.44
CA GLN A 65 -21.56 0.01 0.70
C GLN A 65 -22.81 -0.36 -0.10
N VAL A 66 -22.69 -0.67 -1.39
CA VAL A 66 -23.85 -1.07 -2.20
C VAL A 66 -24.45 -2.38 -1.71
N VAL A 67 -23.62 -3.37 -1.36
CA VAL A 67 -24.12 -4.61 -0.73
C VAL A 67 -24.89 -4.29 0.55
N PHE A 68 -24.33 -3.47 1.43
CA PHE A 68 -24.98 -3.06 2.67
C PHE A 68 -26.33 -2.39 2.41
N ASP A 69 -26.36 -1.34 1.60
CA ASP A 69 -27.56 -0.52 1.35
C ASP A 69 -28.72 -1.33 0.76
N TYR A 70 -28.43 -2.34 -0.06
CA TYR A 70 -29.46 -3.18 -0.69
C TYR A 70 -29.92 -4.35 0.18
N THR A 71 -29.15 -4.79 1.17
CA THR A 71 -29.41 -6.08 1.85
C THR A 71 -30.33 -6.01 3.07
N TYR A 72 -30.79 -4.81 3.46
CA TYR A 72 -31.83 -4.62 4.47
C TYR A 72 -33.10 -3.97 3.87
N TRP A 73 -33.58 -4.48 2.73
CA TRP A 73 -34.71 -3.90 2.02
C TRP A 73 -35.90 -4.86 1.96
N ASP A 74 -37.03 -4.47 2.55
CA ASP A 74 -38.23 -5.32 2.61
C ASP A 74 -38.74 -5.74 1.23
N GLU A 75 -38.67 -4.86 0.23
CA GLU A 75 -39.08 -5.18 -1.13
C GLU A 75 -38.16 -6.22 -1.77
N PHE A 76 -36.87 -6.17 -1.46
CA PHE A 76 -35.93 -7.21 -1.89
C PHE A 76 -36.33 -8.56 -1.28
N VAL A 77 -36.61 -8.62 0.04
CA VAL A 77 -37.09 -9.85 0.69
C VAL A 77 -38.36 -10.39 0.02
N MET A 78 -39.32 -9.52 -0.32
CA MET A 78 -40.57 -9.94 -0.96
C MET A 78 -40.37 -10.50 -2.37
N ASN A 79 -39.35 -10.02 -3.09
CA ASN A 79 -39.10 -10.36 -4.49
C ASN A 79 -38.10 -11.50 -4.71
N ILE A 80 -37.46 -12.05 -3.67
CA ILE A 80 -36.68 -13.30 -3.74
C ILE A 80 -37.64 -14.50 -3.85
N LYS A 81 -38.44 -14.52 -4.91
CA LYS A 81 -39.37 -15.59 -5.28
C LYS A 81 -39.20 -15.86 -6.77
N PRO A 82 -39.47 -17.10 -7.23
CA PRO A 82 -39.46 -17.41 -8.65
C PRO A 82 -40.39 -16.48 -9.45
N ASN A 83 -39.99 -16.11 -10.68
CA ASN A 83 -40.77 -15.36 -11.68
C ASN A 83 -40.97 -13.84 -11.44
N ASN A 84 -40.07 -13.15 -10.74
CA ASN A 84 -40.09 -11.69 -10.57
C ASN A 84 -38.99 -10.96 -11.38
N GLU A 85 -38.73 -11.42 -12.61
CA GLU A 85 -37.66 -10.89 -13.50
C GLU A 85 -37.76 -9.37 -13.68
N ASN A 86 -38.97 -8.84 -13.91
CA ASN A 86 -39.19 -7.40 -14.08
C ASN A 86 -38.69 -6.56 -12.90
N TRP A 87 -38.84 -7.05 -11.66
CA TRP A 87 -38.37 -6.32 -10.48
C TRP A 87 -36.85 -6.32 -10.41
N PHE A 88 -36.24 -7.46 -10.69
CA PHE A 88 -34.78 -7.59 -10.71
C PHE A 88 -34.15 -6.75 -11.83
N ASP A 89 -34.77 -6.69 -13.00
CA ASP A 89 -34.28 -5.88 -14.12
C ASP A 89 -34.29 -4.38 -13.80
N GLN A 90 -35.30 -3.90 -13.09
CA GLN A 90 -35.41 -2.49 -12.74
C GLN A 90 -34.49 -2.10 -11.57
N ASN A 91 -34.25 -3.00 -10.62
CA ASN A 91 -33.62 -2.66 -9.33
C ASN A 91 -32.22 -3.26 -9.12
N ILE A 92 -31.94 -4.45 -9.65
CA ILE A 92 -30.68 -5.17 -9.44
C ILE A 92 -29.80 -5.14 -10.68
N THR A 93 -30.36 -5.35 -11.88
CA THR A 93 -29.59 -5.32 -13.14
C THR A 93 -28.95 -3.94 -13.37
N THR A 94 -29.65 -2.87 -13.00
CA THR A 94 -29.18 -1.47 -13.11
C THR A 94 -27.97 -1.16 -12.22
N ILE A 95 -27.69 -1.97 -11.18
CA ILE A 95 -26.54 -1.77 -10.29
C ILE A 95 -25.22 -1.93 -11.05
N VAL A 96 -25.15 -2.94 -11.92
CA VAL A 96 -23.95 -3.24 -12.73
C VAL A 96 -23.53 -2.00 -13.53
N SER A 97 -24.48 -1.40 -14.27
CA SER A 97 -24.22 -0.21 -15.08
C SER A 97 -24.04 1.06 -14.25
N SER A 98 -24.83 1.26 -13.19
CA SER A 98 -24.83 2.52 -12.43
C SER A 98 -23.57 2.69 -11.58
N PHE A 99 -23.06 1.58 -11.02
CA PHE A 99 -21.89 1.58 -10.15
C PHE A 99 -20.62 1.05 -10.85
N HIS A 100 -20.70 0.70 -12.13
CA HIS A 100 -19.58 0.14 -12.90
C HIS A 100 -18.97 -1.09 -12.19
N PHE A 101 -19.85 -2.01 -11.80
CA PHE A 101 -19.49 -3.34 -11.31
C PHE A 101 -19.59 -4.34 -12.47
N ASP A 102 -18.99 -5.51 -12.30
CA ASP A 102 -18.98 -6.53 -13.36
C ASP A 102 -20.00 -7.64 -13.14
N TYR A 103 -20.50 -7.81 -11.92
CA TYR A 103 -21.46 -8.85 -11.58
C TYR A 103 -22.36 -8.47 -10.42
N ALA A 104 -23.64 -8.82 -10.54
CA ALA A 104 -24.62 -8.83 -9.47
C ALA A 104 -25.39 -10.15 -9.49
N GLY A 105 -25.37 -10.88 -8.38
CA GLY A 105 -26.02 -12.18 -8.23
C GLY A 105 -26.90 -12.23 -6.99
N VAL A 106 -28.10 -12.78 -7.14
CA VAL A 106 -29.07 -12.99 -6.07
C VAL A 106 -29.33 -14.48 -5.92
N TYR A 107 -29.22 -14.98 -4.70
CA TYR A 107 -29.43 -16.38 -4.38
C TYR A 107 -30.50 -16.52 -3.30
N ASN A 108 -31.34 -17.56 -3.41
CA ASN A 108 -32.32 -17.85 -2.37
C ASN A 108 -31.70 -18.55 -1.16
N THR A 109 -32.51 -18.85 -0.14
CA THR A 109 -32.07 -19.56 1.07
C THR A 109 -31.57 -20.98 0.81
N SER A 110 -32.01 -21.61 -0.29
CA SER A 110 -31.49 -22.89 -0.78
C SER A 110 -30.18 -22.75 -1.56
N LYS A 111 -29.64 -21.53 -1.71
CA LYS A 111 -28.43 -21.18 -2.48
C LYS A 111 -28.55 -21.44 -3.98
N ASN A 112 -29.77 -21.51 -4.49
CA ASN A 112 -30.01 -21.53 -5.92
C ASN A 112 -30.03 -20.09 -6.43
N LEU A 113 -29.49 -19.89 -7.63
CA LEU A 113 -29.52 -18.61 -8.31
C LEU A 113 -30.97 -18.21 -8.59
N VAL A 114 -31.32 -16.96 -8.25
CA VAL A 114 -32.63 -16.35 -8.50
C VAL A 114 -32.53 -15.33 -9.62
N HIS A 115 -31.47 -14.52 -9.61
CA HIS A 115 -31.19 -13.52 -10.64
C HIS A 115 -29.69 -13.32 -10.79
N GLU A 116 -29.23 -13.05 -12.01
CA GLU A 116 -27.88 -12.59 -12.28
C GLU A 116 -27.88 -11.49 -13.34
N SER A 117 -26.95 -10.56 -13.19
CA SER A 117 -26.61 -9.55 -14.19
C SER A 117 -25.08 -9.38 -14.19
N TYR A 118 -24.52 -9.10 -15.35
CA TYR A 118 -23.09 -8.94 -15.53
C TYR A 118 -22.77 -7.95 -16.64
N SER A 119 -21.57 -7.37 -16.58
CA SER A 119 -21.08 -6.43 -17.58
C SER A 119 -20.72 -7.16 -18.89
N ASP A 120 -20.66 -6.41 -19.98
CA ASP A 120 -20.25 -6.97 -21.27
C ASP A 120 -18.86 -7.60 -21.19
N GLY A 121 -18.75 -8.83 -21.71
CA GLY A 121 -17.51 -9.59 -21.71
C GLY A 121 -17.10 -10.14 -20.34
N PHE A 122 -18.01 -10.17 -19.37
CA PHE A 122 -17.82 -10.91 -18.11
C PHE A 122 -18.49 -12.29 -18.19
N GLN A 123 -17.78 -13.31 -17.73
CA GLN A 123 -18.20 -14.70 -17.61
C GLN A 123 -18.45 -15.00 -16.14
N PRO A 124 -19.72 -15.20 -15.74
CA PRO A 124 -20.09 -15.36 -14.32
C PRO A 124 -19.68 -16.72 -13.72
N ASP A 125 -18.84 -17.51 -14.40
CA ASP A 125 -18.54 -18.90 -14.05
C ASP A 125 -18.10 -19.03 -12.58
N THR A 126 -19.07 -19.46 -11.77
CA THR A 126 -18.97 -19.79 -10.34
C THR A 126 -18.65 -18.65 -9.37
N ILE A 127 -18.97 -17.38 -9.61
CA ILE A 127 -18.63 -16.27 -8.66
C ILE A 127 -19.00 -16.61 -7.21
N ALA A 128 -20.23 -17.04 -6.95
CA ALA A 128 -20.66 -17.49 -5.63
C ALA A 128 -20.73 -19.02 -5.54
N THR A 129 -19.74 -19.65 -4.92
CA THR A 129 -19.81 -21.08 -4.60
C THR A 129 -20.65 -21.31 -3.35
N ILE A 130 -21.21 -22.51 -3.19
CA ILE A 130 -21.93 -22.91 -1.97
C ILE A 130 -21.08 -22.67 -0.71
N SER A 131 -19.77 -22.91 -0.78
CA SER A 131 -18.83 -22.65 0.32
C SER A 131 -18.71 -21.16 0.66
N ALA A 132 -18.63 -20.29 -0.36
CA ALA A 132 -18.60 -18.85 -0.14
C ALA A 132 -19.92 -18.30 0.42
N LEU A 133 -21.06 -18.84 -0.02
CA LEU A 133 -22.37 -18.51 0.53
C LEU A 133 -22.52 -19.00 1.98
N ASN A 134 -21.98 -20.17 2.33
CA ASN A 134 -21.91 -20.65 3.72
C ASN A 134 -21.04 -19.73 4.60
N TYR A 135 -19.91 -19.28 4.08
CA TYR A 135 -19.06 -18.31 4.76
C TYR A 135 -19.81 -16.98 4.98
N THR A 136 -20.53 -16.50 3.97
CA THR A 136 -21.38 -15.31 4.05
C THR A 136 -22.49 -15.50 5.07
N LEU A 137 -23.16 -16.66 5.08
CA LEU A 137 -24.16 -17.00 6.09
C LEU A 137 -23.59 -16.86 7.50
N LYS A 138 -22.38 -17.37 7.75
CA LYS A 138 -21.75 -17.30 9.08
C LYS A 138 -21.38 -15.87 9.49
N ASN A 139 -20.82 -15.08 8.57
CA ASN A 139 -20.26 -13.75 8.87
C ASN A 139 -21.22 -12.58 8.59
N ARG A 140 -22.38 -12.83 7.98
CA ARG A 140 -23.40 -11.87 7.49
C ARG A 140 -22.94 -10.98 6.36
N PHE A 141 -21.70 -10.49 6.42
CA PHE A 141 -21.01 -9.78 5.37
C PHE A 141 -19.69 -10.53 5.07
N ALA A 142 -19.34 -10.62 3.80
CA ALA A 142 -18.15 -11.31 3.34
C ALA A 142 -17.50 -10.53 2.19
N ASP A 143 -16.29 -10.05 2.45
CA ASP A 143 -15.44 -9.42 1.44
C ASP A 143 -14.22 -10.33 1.19
N TYR A 144 -13.99 -10.68 -0.06
CA TYR A 144 -12.91 -11.57 -0.46
C TYR A 144 -12.55 -11.44 -1.94
N PHE A 145 -11.41 -12.00 -2.31
CA PHE A 145 -10.97 -12.09 -3.69
C PHE A 145 -11.12 -13.50 -4.24
N LYS A 146 -11.32 -13.62 -5.55
CA LYS A 146 -11.42 -14.91 -6.23
C LYS A 146 -10.79 -14.83 -7.63
N TRP A 147 -10.12 -15.91 -8.04
CA TRP A 147 -9.73 -16.11 -9.44
C TRP A 147 -10.88 -16.73 -10.23
N THR A 148 -11.14 -16.18 -11.41
CA THR A 148 -12.15 -16.60 -12.39
C THR A 148 -11.50 -16.80 -13.76
N SER A 149 -12.25 -17.26 -14.76
CA SER A 149 -11.78 -17.33 -16.15
C SER A 149 -11.36 -15.96 -16.69
N ASP A 150 -11.99 -14.88 -16.21
CA ASP A 150 -11.69 -13.49 -16.62
C ASP A 150 -10.63 -12.81 -15.75
N GLY A 151 -9.98 -13.56 -14.85
CA GLY A 151 -8.94 -13.05 -13.98
C GLY A 151 -9.41 -12.84 -12.53
N LEU A 152 -8.73 -11.94 -11.83
CA LEU A 152 -8.99 -11.70 -10.41
C LEU A 152 -10.22 -10.80 -10.25
N VAL A 153 -11.12 -11.18 -9.34
CA VAL A 153 -12.27 -10.37 -8.95
C VAL A 153 -12.26 -10.11 -7.45
N SER A 154 -12.66 -8.90 -7.05
CA SER A 154 -13.09 -8.60 -5.68
C SER A 154 -14.57 -8.89 -5.58
N VAL A 155 -14.97 -9.61 -4.54
CA VAL A 155 -16.34 -10.03 -4.27
C VAL A 155 -16.76 -9.47 -2.90
N SER A 156 -17.92 -8.83 -2.86
CA SER A 156 -18.60 -8.46 -1.62
C SER A 156 -19.96 -9.15 -1.60
N ALA A 157 -20.30 -9.78 -0.49
CA ALA A 157 -21.53 -10.55 -0.34
C ALA A 157 -22.15 -10.32 1.03
N ALA A 158 -23.48 -10.34 1.10
CA ALA A 158 -24.19 -10.33 2.37
C ALA A 158 -25.48 -11.17 2.35
N THR A 159 -25.94 -11.54 3.54
CA THR A 159 -27.28 -12.12 3.72
C THR A 159 -28.34 -11.03 3.58
N ILE A 160 -29.49 -11.37 2.99
CA ILE A 160 -30.60 -10.42 2.79
C ILE A 160 -31.59 -10.52 3.95
N HIS A 161 -31.93 -9.38 4.51
CA HIS A 161 -32.83 -9.17 5.64
C HIS A 161 -33.83 -8.04 5.34
N GLY A 162 -34.88 -7.92 6.15
CA GLY A 162 -35.81 -6.80 6.06
C GLY A 162 -35.27 -5.53 6.72
N THR A 163 -35.93 -4.40 6.49
CA THR A 163 -35.54 -3.07 6.98
C THR A 163 -35.45 -3.00 8.51
N SER A 164 -36.17 -3.87 9.21
CA SER A 164 -36.13 -3.99 10.69
C SER A 164 -34.80 -4.55 11.24
N ASP A 165 -33.92 -5.08 10.39
CA ASP A 165 -32.67 -5.73 10.79
C ASP A 165 -31.46 -5.29 9.93
N PRO A 166 -31.05 -4.00 10.00
CA PRO A 166 -29.94 -3.46 9.22
C PRO A 166 -28.57 -4.09 9.55
N PHE A 167 -28.46 -4.80 10.68
CA PHE A 167 -27.23 -5.49 11.08
C PHE A 167 -27.26 -6.99 10.80
N HIS A 168 -28.33 -7.53 10.21
CA HIS A 168 -28.45 -8.94 9.80
C HIS A 168 -28.32 -9.94 10.97
N THR A 169 -28.82 -9.56 12.15
CA THR A 169 -28.66 -10.34 13.39
C THR A 169 -29.96 -10.83 14.01
N ARG A 170 -31.11 -10.25 13.64
CA ARG A 170 -32.39 -10.41 14.33
C ARG A 170 -33.42 -11.21 13.54
N THR A 171 -33.35 -11.18 12.21
CA THR A 171 -34.33 -11.82 11.33
C THR A 171 -33.75 -13.03 10.60
N PRO A 172 -34.58 -14.02 10.21
CA PRO A 172 -34.15 -15.09 9.35
C PRO A 172 -33.61 -14.56 8.01
N VAL A 173 -32.57 -15.23 7.50
CA VAL A 173 -31.99 -14.92 6.20
C VAL A 173 -33.02 -15.21 5.10
N SER A 174 -33.25 -14.24 4.23
CA SER A 174 -34.20 -14.36 3.10
C SER A 174 -33.50 -14.74 1.79
N GLY A 175 -32.19 -14.53 1.71
CA GLY A 175 -31.36 -14.88 0.57
C GLY A 175 -29.94 -14.34 0.73
N TYR A 176 -29.20 -14.30 -0.37
CA TYR A 176 -27.85 -13.76 -0.44
C TYR A 176 -27.75 -12.82 -1.62
N PHE A 177 -27.05 -11.72 -1.41
CA PHE A 177 -26.69 -10.78 -2.47
C PHE A 177 -25.19 -10.77 -2.63
N VAL A 178 -24.72 -10.84 -3.87
CA VAL A 178 -23.30 -10.93 -4.22
C VAL A 178 -23.00 -9.91 -5.32
N LEU A 179 -22.04 -9.04 -5.09
CA LEU A 179 -21.47 -8.15 -6.08
C LEU A 179 -20.02 -8.51 -6.34
N ALA A 180 -19.58 -8.36 -7.60
CA ALA A 180 -18.17 -8.49 -7.93
C ALA A 180 -17.69 -7.42 -8.91
N LYS A 181 -16.40 -7.13 -8.82
CA LYS A 181 -15.68 -6.23 -9.72
C LYS A 181 -14.34 -6.86 -10.12
N ARG A 182 -14.02 -6.81 -11.40
CA ARG A 182 -12.76 -7.28 -11.97
C ARG A 182 -11.61 -6.37 -11.57
N TRP A 183 -10.48 -7.00 -11.33
CA TRP A 183 -9.19 -6.34 -11.22
C TRP A 183 -8.45 -6.49 -12.54
N ASP A 184 -8.94 -5.75 -13.54
CA ASP A 184 -8.42 -5.72 -14.89
C ASP A 184 -7.33 -4.64 -15.07
N ASP A 185 -6.73 -4.60 -16.26
CA ASP A 185 -5.68 -3.61 -16.56
C ASP A 185 -6.20 -2.16 -16.44
N ALA A 186 -7.49 -1.92 -16.70
CA ALA A 186 -8.07 -0.58 -16.57
C ALA A 186 -8.06 -0.11 -15.10
N LEU A 187 -8.56 -0.93 -14.17
CA LEU A 187 -8.51 -0.63 -12.74
C LEU A 187 -7.08 -0.51 -12.24
N ILE A 188 -6.18 -1.41 -12.65
CA ILE A 188 -4.78 -1.38 -12.24
C ILE A 188 -4.10 -0.09 -12.70
N ASN A 189 -4.39 0.38 -13.91
CA ASN A 189 -3.88 1.65 -14.43
C ASN A 189 -4.50 2.86 -13.72
N GLU A 190 -5.79 2.81 -13.37
CA GLU A 190 -6.45 3.85 -12.57
C GLU A 190 -5.78 3.97 -11.20
N LEU A 191 -5.58 2.86 -10.49
CA LEU A 191 -4.86 2.81 -9.22
C LEU A 191 -3.43 3.35 -9.36
N GLY A 192 -2.72 2.97 -10.42
CA GLY A 192 -1.38 3.48 -10.70
C GLY A 192 -1.34 4.99 -10.92
N THR A 193 -2.35 5.53 -11.59
CA THR A 193 -2.50 6.98 -11.82
C THR A 193 -2.80 7.71 -10.51
N MET A 194 -3.70 7.19 -9.69
CA MET A 194 -4.04 7.77 -8.38
C MET A 194 -2.87 7.77 -7.40
N LEU A 195 -2.05 6.71 -7.42
CA LEU A 195 -0.90 6.55 -6.53
C LEU A 195 0.40 7.18 -7.06
N GLY A 196 0.41 7.60 -8.33
CA GLY A 196 1.63 8.00 -9.04
C GLY A 196 2.69 6.89 -9.02
N ALA A 197 2.25 5.64 -9.18
CA ALA A 197 3.07 4.44 -8.98
C ALA A 197 2.78 3.36 -10.02
N GLU A 198 3.74 2.48 -10.26
CA GLU A 198 3.52 1.27 -11.03
C GLU A 198 2.82 0.22 -10.16
N VAL A 199 1.66 -0.25 -10.60
CA VAL A 199 0.87 -1.26 -9.90
C VAL A 199 0.91 -2.56 -10.70
N LYS A 200 1.27 -3.67 -10.06
CA LYS A 200 1.32 -4.99 -10.69
C LYS A 200 0.62 -6.03 -9.85
N LEU A 201 -0.24 -6.81 -10.48
CA LEU A 201 -0.83 -7.99 -9.87
C LEU A 201 0.10 -9.20 -10.05
N ARG A 202 0.43 -9.88 -8.95
CA ARG A 202 1.35 -11.03 -8.92
C ARG A 202 0.76 -12.21 -8.15
N LYS A 203 1.32 -13.40 -8.37
CA LYS A 203 0.98 -14.57 -7.56
C LYS A 203 1.63 -14.45 -6.16
N PRO A 204 1.02 -14.99 -5.09
CA PRO A 204 1.53 -14.84 -3.71
C PRO A 204 2.97 -15.33 -3.48
N ASN A 205 3.38 -16.36 -4.21
CA ASN A 205 4.69 -17.03 -4.07
C ASN A 205 5.73 -16.53 -5.08
N GLU A 206 5.38 -15.57 -5.93
CA GLU A 206 6.31 -15.03 -6.91
C GLU A 206 7.34 -14.15 -6.21
N LYS A 207 8.63 -14.34 -6.52
CA LYS A 207 9.69 -13.51 -5.94
C LYS A 207 9.49 -12.07 -6.39
N ILE A 208 9.28 -11.19 -5.42
CA ILE A 208 9.21 -9.76 -5.65
C ILE A 208 10.65 -9.28 -5.81
N THR A 209 11.01 -8.85 -7.02
CA THR A 209 12.22 -8.03 -7.18
C THR A 209 11.99 -6.75 -6.40
N ASN A 210 12.73 -6.60 -5.30
CA ASN A 210 12.81 -5.32 -4.60
C ASN A 210 13.07 -4.23 -5.64
N GLY A 211 12.29 -3.13 -5.58
CA GLY A 211 12.48 -2.01 -6.49
C GLY A 211 13.92 -1.48 -6.44
N HIS A 212 14.28 -0.66 -7.42
CA HIS A 212 15.62 -0.07 -7.48
C HIS A 212 15.93 0.79 -6.23
N LYS A 213 17.21 1.05 -5.94
CA LYS A 213 17.71 1.71 -4.71
C LYS A 213 16.97 2.98 -4.27
N TYR A 214 16.32 3.69 -5.20
CA TYR A 214 15.58 4.93 -4.95
C TYR A 214 14.10 4.77 -5.30
N SER A 215 13.50 3.66 -4.87
CA SER A 215 12.07 3.39 -5.05
C SER A 215 11.46 2.88 -3.75
N LEU A 216 10.18 3.20 -3.56
CA LEU A 216 9.36 2.70 -2.48
C LEU A 216 8.51 1.56 -3.04
N THR A 217 8.53 0.41 -2.37
CA THR A 217 7.71 -0.74 -2.77
C THR A 217 6.81 -1.13 -1.62
N VAL A 218 5.50 -1.12 -1.87
CA VAL A 218 4.46 -1.57 -0.93
C VAL A 218 3.79 -2.79 -1.53
N THR A 219 3.52 -3.77 -0.68
CA THR A 219 2.87 -5.02 -1.09
C THR A 219 1.61 -5.22 -0.27
N ARG A 220 0.51 -5.56 -0.94
CA ARG A 220 -0.76 -5.90 -0.29
C ARG A 220 -1.25 -7.26 -0.74
N ASP A 221 -1.50 -8.13 0.22
CA ASP A 221 -2.05 -9.46 -0.05
C ASP A 221 -3.56 -9.39 -0.27
N LEU A 222 -4.03 -10.10 -1.29
CA LEU A 222 -5.44 -10.20 -1.67
C LEU A 222 -5.90 -11.63 -1.34
N ALA A 223 -6.78 -11.76 -0.35
CA ALA A 223 -7.13 -13.03 0.26
C ALA A 223 -8.51 -13.55 -0.18
N ASN A 224 -8.65 -14.86 -0.25
CA ASN A 224 -9.94 -15.53 -0.46
C ASN A 224 -10.82 -15.50 0.82
N TYR A 225 -12.01 -16.07 0.72
CA TYR A 225 -12.96 -16.16 1.85
C TYR A 225 -12.40 -16.99 3.04
N GLU A 226 -11.39 -17.84 2.80
CA GLU A 226 -10.69 -18.61 3.85
C GLU A 226 -9.50 -17.84 4.45
N LYS A 227 -9.32 -16.56 4.11
CA LYS A 227 -8.20 -15.70 4.52
C LYS A 227 -6.84 -16.17 4.01
N GLN A 228 -6.80 -16.98 2.96
CA GLN A 228 -5.56 -17.39 2.29
C GLN A 228 -5.21 -16.39 1.18
N PRO A 229 -3.96 -15.91 1.07
CA PRO A 229 -3.55 -15.01 0.01
C PRO A 229 -3.56 -15.76 -1.34
N ILE A 230 -4.32 -15.24 -2.30
CA ILE A 230 -4.42 -15.83 -3.66
C ILE A 230 -3.79 -14.94 -4.73
N ALA A 231 -3.59 -13.67 -4.42
CA ALA A 231 -2.86 -12.72 -5.24
C ALA A 231 -2.16 -11.69 -4.34
N ARG A 232 -1.21 -10.97 -4.91
CA ARG A 232 -0.50 -9.88 -4.24
C ARG A 232 -0.42 -8.69 -5.19
N LEU A 233 -0.80 -7.53 -4.69
CA LEU A 233 -0.57 -6.26 -5.35
C LEU A 233 0.82 -5.76 -4.98
N VAL A 234 1.67 -5.52 -5.98
CA VAL A 234 2.99 -4.93 -5.83
C VAL A 234 2.94 -3.54 -6.42
N ILE A 235 3.19 -2.54 -5.57
CA ILE A 235 3.08 -1.13 -5.92
C ILE A 235 4.45 -0.51 -5.73
N THR A 236 5.01 0.03 -6.81
CA THR A 236 6.35 0.60 -6.82
C THR A 236 6.31 2.05 -7.29
N ARG A 237 6.80 2.96 -6.44
CA ARG A 237 6.91 4.39 -6.75
C ARG A 237 8.36 4.83 -6.75
N ASP A 238 8.76 5.55 -7.78
CA ASP A 238 10.08 6.18 -7.81
C ASP A 238 10.18 7.24 -6.72
N PHE A 239 11.31 7.25 -6.01
CA PHE A 239 11.58 8.16 -4.91
C PHE A 239 12.83 9.02 -5.21
N PRO A 240 12.72 9.94 -6.19
CA PRO A 240 13.85 10.76 -6.63
C PRO A 240 14.35 11.71 -5.53
N VAL A 241 13.50 12.03 -4.54
CA VAL A 241 13.85 12.88 -3.39
C VAL A 241 14.99 12.27 -2.59
N LEU A 242 15.00 10.94 -2.37
CA LEU A 242 16.10 10.26 -1.66
C LEU A 242 17.41 10.30 -2.47
N LYS A 243 17.31 10.17 -3.79
CA LYS A 243 18.48 10.31 -4.69
C LYS A 243 19.06 11.72 -4.61
N LEU A 244 18.21 12.74 -4.63
CA LEU A 244 18.60 14.14 -4.51
C LEU A 244 19.22 14.42 -3.13
N TYR A 245 18.59 13.97 -2.05
CA TYR A 245 19.10 14.09 -0.68
C TYR A 245 20.49 13.46 -0.54
N ASN A 246 20.67 12.22 -1.00
CA ASN A 246 21.96 11.54 -0.94
C ASN A 246 23.04 12.29 -1.75
N THR A 247 22.67 12.83 -2.92
CA THR A 247 23.58 13.61 -3.77
C THR A 247 24.01 14.91 -3.10
N ILE A 248 23.06 15.69 -2.57
CA ILE A 248 23.31 16.96 -1.86
C ILE A 248 24.14 16.70 -0.59
N SER A 249 23.82 15.63 0.14
CA SER A 249 24.53 15.25 1.37
C SER A 249 25.99 14.85 1.11
N LEU A 250 26.28 14.18 -0.02
CA LEU A 250 27.65 13.89 -0.43
C LEU A 250 28.43 15.15 -0.78
N TYR A 251 27.82 16.08 -1.52
CA TYR A 251 28.45 17.37 -1.84
C TYR A 251 28.70 18.21 -0.59
N SER A 252 27.76 18.27 0.35
CA SER A 252 27.93 19.01 1.60
C SER A 252 29.06 18.44 2.47
N LEU A 253 29.15 17.10 2.59
CA LEU A 253 30.28 16.44 3.25
C LEU A 253 31.62 16.75 2.56
N GLY A 254 31.64 16.79 1.22
CA GLY A 254 32.81 17.16 0.43
C GLY A 254 33.28 18.60 0.69
N ILE A 255 32.34 19.56 0.74
CA ILE A 255 32.64 20.96 1.07
C ILE A 255 33.17 21.09 2.51
N ILE A 256 32.56 20.39 3.47
CA ILE A 256 33.02 20.38 4.87
C ILE A 256 34.44 19.81 4.97
N LEU A 257 34.74 18.72 4.25
CA LEU A 257 36.08 18.14 4.21
C LEU A 257 37.10 19.14 3.63
N LEU A 258 36.75 19.84 2.54
CA LEU A 258 37.59 20.87 1.95
C LEU A 258 37.85 22.03 2.94
N LEU A 259 36.83 22.48 3.67
CA LEU A 259 36.96 23.51 4.71
C LEU A 259 37.86 23.06 5.87
N ILE A 260 37.76 21.81 6.30
CA ILE A 260 38.65 21.22 7.32
C ILE A 260 40.10 21.20 6.83
N VAL A 261 40.34 20.71 5.61
CA VAL A 261 41.70 20.61 5.04
C VAL A 261 42.32 22.00 4.85
N THR A 262 41.55 22.96 4.34
CA THR A 262 42.02 24.35 4.16
C THR A 262 42.30 25.02 5.51
N ALA A 263 41.46 24.82 6.53
CA ALA A 263 41.71 25.32 7.88
C ALA A 263 42.98 24.71 8.50
N LEU A 264 43.18 23.40 8.37
CA LEU A 264 44.40 22.73 8.85
C LEU A 264 45.65 23.23 8.12
N PHE A 265 45.55 23.48 6.80
CA PHE A 265 46.64 24.02 6.00
C PHE A 265 47.01 25.45 6.44
N VAL A 266 46.03 26.33 6.62
CA VAL A 266 46.25 27.70 7.12
C VAL A 266 46.86 27.68 8.53
N PHE A 267 46.35 26.80 9.41
CA PHE A 267 46.89 26.62 10.76
C PHE A 267 48.36 26.18 10.73
N TYR A 268 48.70 25.21 9.87
CA TYR A 268 50.06 24.74 9.67
C TYR A 268 51.00 25.85 9.17
N MET A 269 50.60 26.59 8.13
CA MET A 269 51.40 27.68 7.56
C MET A 269 51.64 28.82 8.56
N THR A 270 50.61 29.19 9.34
CA THR A 270 50.71 30.25 10.36
C THR A 270 51.63 29.82 11.50
N SER A 271 51.51 28.57 11.95
CA SER A 271 52.38 27.99 12.98
C SER A 271 53.84 27.96 12.55
N ILE A 272 54.12 27.62 11.28
CA ILE A 272 55.48 27.66 10.73
C ILE A 272 56.04 29.08 10.71
N LYS A 273 55.27 30.06 10.20
CA LYS A 273 55.71 31.46 10.14
C LYS A 273 56.07 32.01 11.52
N TRP A 274 55.21 31.78 12.52
CA TRP A 274 55.42 32.24 13.90
C TRP A 274 56.62 31.59 14.59
N VAL A 275 56.95 30.34 14.28
CA VAL A 275 58.07 29.64 14.91
C VAL A 275 59.40 29.92 14.23
N LEU A 276 59.41 30.07 12.89
CA LEU A 276 60.64 30.31 12.11
C LEU A 276 61.02 31.79 12.01
N LYS A 277 60.07 32.72 12.21
CA LYS A 277 60.31 34.17 12.24
C LYS A 277 59.53 34.78 13.43
N PRO A 278 60.12 34.80 14.64
CA PRO A 278 59.51 35.45 15.79
C PRO A 278 59.42 36.98 15.62
#